data_AF-A0A435SZQ6-F1
#
_entry.id   AF-A0A435SZQ6-F1
#
_cell.length_a   1.000
_cell.length_b   1.000
_cell.length_c   1.000
_cell.angle_alpha   90.00
_cell.angle_beta   90.00
_cell.angle_gamma   90.00
#
_symmetry.space_group_name_H-M   'P 1'
#
loop_
_entity.id
_entity.type
_entity.pdbx_description
1 polymer ?
#
loop_
_entity_poly.entity_id
_entity_poly.type
_entity_poly.pdbx_seq_one_letter_code
_entity_poly.pdbx_strand_id
1 'polypeptide(L)'
;VGEAYESLMLDCAAFLALAATRTGATLFSFRGRDCDPFAEPERLTVADAFAHYAGIDLLATVAADGSTDRDALHAALTYAGLRTAPDDSWADLFSRVMVEKIEPLLGQGRATILCEYPVAEAALARPSQRDPRVAERFELYCCGVELANGFGELTDADEQRRRFVIEMDEKQRVYGERYPLDEDFLSALAIMPPASGIALGFDRLAMLATGAQKIEDVIWTPVA
;
A
#
# COMPACT_ATOMS: atom_id res chain seq x y z
N VAL A 1 8.38 -7.47 -19.07
CA VAL A 1 7.49 -8.66 -18.90
C VAL A 1 8.29 -9.70 -18.13
N GLY A 2 7.73 -10.26 -17.07
CA GLY A 2 8.45 -11.17 -16.17
C GLY A 2 9.42 -10.47 -15.20
N GLU A 3 9.30 -9.15 -15.02
CA GLU A 3 10.08 -8.44 -14.01
C GLU A 3 9.41 -8.51 -12.65
N ALA A 4 10.23 -8.62 -11.60
CA ALA A 4 9.78 -8.69 -10.23
C ALA A 4 9.32 -7.30 -9.74
N TYR A 5 8.45 -7.27 -8.75
CA TYR A 5 7.91 -6.01 -8.23
C TYR A 5 9.00 -5.13 -7.57
N GLU A 6 10.15 -5.70 -7.20
CA GLU A 6 11.35 -4.96 -6.77
C GLU A 6 11.94 -4.07 -7.87
N SER A 7 11.82 -4.42 -9.15
CA SER A 7 12.22 -3.53 -10.25
C SER A 7 11.45 -2.20 -10.16
N LEU A 8 10.16 -2.26 -9.83
CA LEU A 8 9.31 -1.07 -9.72
C LEU A 8 9.73 -0.18 -8.53
N MET A 9 10.32 -0.75 -7.48
CA MET A 9 10.88 0.03 -6.37
C MET A 9 12.11 0.84 -6.81
N LEU A 10 12.94 0.28 -7.70
CA LEU A 10 14.08 0.99 -8.28
C LEU A 10 13.61 2.10 -9.23
N ASP A 11 12.59 1.82 -10.04
CA ASP A 11 11.97 2.82 -10.91
C ASP A 11 11.40 3.99 -10.09
N CYS A 12 10.76 3.72 -8.95
CA CYS A 12 10.29 4.74 -8.03
C CYS A 12 11.42 5.69 -7.60
N ALA A 13 12.57 5.17 -7.18
CA ALA A 13 13.73 5.98 -6.81
C ALA A 13 14.22 6.83 -8.00
N ALA A 14 14.28 6.23 -9.19
CA ALA A 14 14.67 6.93 -10.41
C ALA A 14 13.70 8.08 -10.77
N PHE A 15 12.40 7.88 -10.61
CA PHE A 15 11.40 8.91 -10.85
C PHE A 15 11.48 10.08 -9.87
N LEU A 16 11.77 9.82 -8.58
CA LEU A 16 12.01 10.88 -7.59
C LEU A 16 13.21 11.76 -7.99
N ALA A 17 14.35 11.12 -8.27
CA ALA A 17 15.57 11.80 -8.68
C ALA A 17 15.39 12.57 -10.01
N LEU A 18 14.65 11.99 -10.96
CA LEU A 18 14.34 12.63 -12.23
C LEU A 18 13.47 13.88 -12.02
N ALA A 19 12.40 13.79 -11.22
CA ALA A 19 11.52 14.92 -10.93
C ALA A 19 12.28 16.06 -10.25
N ALA A 20 13.14 15.75 -9.28
CA ALA A 20 14.02 16.71 -8.62
C ALA A 20 14.97 17.40 -9.61
N THR A 21 15.63 16.62 -10.46
CA THR A 21 16.53 17.15 -11.50
C THR A 21 15.81 18.07 -12.48
N ARG A 22 14.60 17.71 -12.91
CA ARG A 22 13.82 18.48 -13.91
C ARG A 22 13.29 19.80 -13.36
N THR A 23 13.03 19.86 -12.06
CA THR A 23 12.54 21.06 -11.38
C THR A 23 13.66 21.90 -10.75
N GLY A 24 14.88 21.35 -10.67
CA GLY A 24 16.00 21.97 -9.98
C GLY A 24 15.94 21.85 -8.46
N ALA A 25 15.04 21.03 -7.93
CA ALA A 25 14.93 20.77 -6.49
C ALA A 25 16.10 19.92 -6.01
N THR A 26 16.69 20.31 -4.88
CA THR A 26 17.73 19.53 -4.18
C THR A 26 17.17 18.79 -2.96
N LEU A 27 15.97 19.15 -2.53
CA LEU A 27 15.24 18.58 -1.41
C LEU A 27 13.74 18.72 -1.69
N PHE A 28 12.95 17.68 -1.42
CA PHE A 28 11.50 17.78 -1.41
C PHE A 28 11.02 18.19 -0.03
N SER A 29 10.02 19.08 0.02
CA SER A 29 9.44 19.55 1.28
C SER A 29 7.93 19.71 1.17
N PHE A 30 7.20 19.15 2.14
CA PHE A 30 5.74 19.24 2.20
C PHE A 30 5.26 19.27 3.65
N ARG A 31 4.50 20.31 4.02
CA ARG A 31 3.93 20.47 5.37
C ARG A 31 4.95 20.29 6.53
N GLY A 32 6.16 20.80 6.35
CA GLY A 32 7.23 20.73 7.35
C GLY A 32 7.96 19.39 7.43
N ARG A 33 7.74 18.50 6.44
CA ARG A 33 8.47 17.24 6.27
C ARG A 33 9.37 17.36 5.06
N ASP A 34 10.56 16.79 5.17
CA ASP A 34 11.61 16.91 4.17
C ASP A 34 12.07 15.52 3.75
N CYS A 35 12.44 15.36 2.48
CA CYS A 35 12.98 14.13 1.92
C CYS A 35 14.04 14.45 0.86
N ASP A 36 15.20 13.80 0.96
CA ASP A 36 16.19 13.79 -0.11
C ASP A 36 15.71 12.85 -1.24
N PRO A 37 15.39 13.37 -2.43
CA PRO A 37 14.90 12.56 -3.55
C PRO A 37 16.00 11.75 -4.25
N PHE A 38 17.26 11.95 -3.90
CA PHE A 38 18.40 11.22 -4.45
C PHE A 38 18.91 10.10 -3.53
N ALA A 39 18.47 10.09 -2.27
CA ALA A 39 18.83 9.06 -1.32
C ALA A 39 18.19 7.71 -1.69
N GLU A 40 18.91 6.62 -1.43
CA GLU A 40 18.35 5.27 -1.58
C GLU A 40 17.13 5.11 -0.65
N PRO A 41 15.96 4.71 -1.19
CA PRO A 41 14.77 4.53 -0.36
C PRO A 41 14.99 3.49 0.74
N GLU A 42 14.46 3.77 1.92
CA GLU A 42 14.31 2.76 2.95
C GLU A 42 13.35 1.67 2.50
N ARG A 43 13.67 0.40 2.78
CA ARG A 43 12.71 -0.70 2.67
C ARG A 43 12.27 -1.09 4.08
N LEU A 44 10.98 -1.02 4.32
CA LEU A 44 10.34 -1.35 5.58
C LEU A 44 9.19 -2.31 5.30
N THR A 45 9.13 -3.46 5.98
CA THR A 45 7.95 -4.33 5.86
C THR A 45 6.79 -3.78 6.69
N VAL A 46 5.54 -4.06 6.29
CA VAL A 46 4.37 -3.69 7.10
C VAL A 46 4.45 -4.33 8.49
N ALA A 47 4.90 -5.59 8.58
CA ALA A 47 5.09 -6.26 9.86
C ALA A 47 6.12 -5.55 10.76
N ASP A 48 7.27 -5.15 10.21
CA ASP A 48 8.30 -4.40 10.95
C ASP A 48 7.80 -3.01 11.35
N ALA A 49 7.01 -2.34 10.50
CA ALA A 49 6.41 -1.06 10.82
C ALA A 49 5.44 -1.18 12.01
N PHE A 50 4.60 -2.21 12.03
CA PHE A 50 3.71 -2.51 13.16
C PHE A 50 4.50 -2.80 14.44
N ALA A 51 5.55 -3.62 14.35
CA ALA A 51 6.38 -3.94 15.50
C ALA A 51 7.11 -2.69 16.04
N HIS A 52 7.69 -1.87 15.17
CA HIS A 52 8.51 -0.73 15.56
C HIS A 52 7.68 0.47 16.06
N TYR A 53 6.59 0.82 15.35
CA TYR A 53 5.83 2.03 15.64
C TYR A 53 4.60 1.82 16.52
N ALA A 54 4.08 0.59 16.59
CA ALA A 54 2.91 0.26 17.39
C ALA A 54 3.16 -0.81 18.46
N GLY A 55 4.29 -1.53 18.42
CA GLY A 55 4.57 -2.64 19.35
C GLY A 55 3.65 -3.84 19.13
N ILE A 56 3.15 -4.02 17.90
CA ILE A 56 2.18 -5.07 17.54
C ILE A 56 2.86 -6.10 16.63
N ASP A 57 2.75 -7.38 16.97
CA ASP A 57 3.08 -8.47 16.05
C ASP A 57 1.90 -8.72 15.10
N LEU A 58 1.94 -8.07 13.94
CA LEU A 58 0.87 -8.15 12.95
C LEU A 58 0.68 -9.58 12.42
N LEU A 59 1.78 -10.29 12.15
CA LEU A 59 1.73 -11.60 11.50
C LEU A 59 1.27 -12.73 12.45
N ALA A 60 1.20 -12.47 13.75
CA ALA A 60 0.50 -13.33 14.71
C ALA A 60 -1.03 -13.33 14.50
N THR A 61 -1.56 -12.37 13.73
CA THR A 61 -3.01 -12.19 13.50
C THR A 61 -3.44 -12.58 12.08
N VAL A 62 -2.52 -13.12 11.27
CA VAL A 62 -2.76 -13.53 9.88
C VAL A 62 -2.28 -14.96 9.70
N ALA A 63 -3.15 -15.85 9.24
CA ALA A 63 -2.82 -17.23 8.94
C ALA A 63 -2.28 -17.38 7.51
N ALA A 64 -1.61 -18.50 7.23
CA ALA A 64 -1.01 -18.79 5.94
C ALA A 64 -2.02 -18.91 4.77
N ASP A 65 -3.30 -19.15 5.07
CA ASP A 65 -4.39 -19.19 4.09
C ASP A 65 -5.05 -17.81 3.85
N GLY A 66 -4.49 -16.78 4.47
CA GLY A 66 -4.96 -15.40 4.44
C GLY A 66 -6.11 -15.09 5.38
N SER A 67 -6.59 -16.05 6.18
CA SER A 67 -7.59 -15.76 7.22
C SER A 67 -6.99 -14.87 8.32
N THR A 68 -7.81 -13.99 8.87
CA THR A 68 -7.40 -12.99 9.86
C THR A 68 -8.07 -13.21 11.21
N ASP A 69 -7.30 -13.02 12.28
CA ASP A 69 -7.77 -13.10 13.67
C ASP A 69 -8.03 -11.68 14.21
N ARG A 70 -9.26 -11.23 14.04
CA ARG A 70 -9.73 -9.92 14.50
C ARG A 70 -9.55 -9.74 16.00
N ASP A 71 -9.81 -10.76 16.80
CA ASP A 71 -9.80 -10.65 18.26
C ASP A 71 -8.38 -10.58 18.80
N ALA A 72 -7.44 -11.33 18.20
CA ALA A 72 -6.01 -11.19 18.50
C ALA A 72 -5.49 -9.79 18.17
N LEU A 73 -5.84 -9.24 16.99
CA LEU A 73 -5.43 -7.88 16.61
C LEU A 73 -6.06 -6.83 17.55
N HIS A 74 -7.35 -6.97 17.87
CA HIS A 74 -8.05 -6.09 18.80
C HIS A 74 -7.39 -6.09 20.19
N ALA A 75 -7.02 -7.26 20.71
CA ALA A 75 -6.31 -7.39 21.98
C ALA A 75 -4.94 -6.69 21.94
N ALA A 76 -4.20 -6.82 20.83
CA ALA A 76 -2.93 -6.16 20.63
C ALA A 76 -3.07 -4.62 20.60
N LEU A 77 -4.06 -4.08 19.88
CA LEU A 77 -4.35 -2.64 19.88
C LEU A 77 -4.74 -2.13 21.27
N THR A 78 -5.57 -2.90 21.99
CA THR A 78 -5.97 -2.56 23.36
C THR A 78 -4.76 -2.48 24.28
N TYR A 79 -3.83 -3.43 24.19
CA TYR A 79 -2.59 -3.43 24.95
C TYR A 79 -1.68 -2.25 24.57
N ALA A 80 -1.64 -1.88 23.28
CA ALA A 80 -0.92 -0.71 22.78
C ALA A 80 -1.59 0.63 23.12
N GLY A 81 -2.75 0.62 23.79
CA GLY A 81 -3.49 1.83 24.19
C GLY A 81 -4.18 2.55 23.03
N LEU A 82 -4.42 1.86 21.92
CA LEU A 82 -5.17 2.37 20.77
C LEU A 82 -6.68 2.19 21.00
N ARG A 83 -7.46 3.18 20.56
CA ARG A 83 -8.93 3.13 20.66
C ARG A 83 -9.47 2.22 19.57
N THR A 84 -10.47 1.42 19.90
CA THR A 84 -11.16 0.53 18.97
C THR A 84 -12.67 0.69 19.11
N ALA A 85 -13.41 0.36 18.06
CA ALA A 85 -14.87 0.22 18.12
C ALA A 85 -15.26 -1.27 18.24
N PRO A 86 -16.39 -1.60 18.91
CA PRO A 86 -16.84 -3.00 19.03
C PRO A 86 -17.06 -3.70 17.70
N ASP A 87 -17.46 -2.95 16.67
CA ASP A 87 -17.76 -3.39 15.31
C ASP A 87 -16.60 -3.24 14.33
N ASP A 88 -15.42 -2.76 14.78
CA ASP A 88 -14.21 -2.71 13.94
C ASP A 88 -13.86 -4.15 13.48
N SER A 89 -13.80 -4.34 12.15
CA SER A 89 -13.25 -5.54 11.51
C SER A 89 -11.73 -5.61 11.66
N TRP A 90 -11.11 -6.72 11.29
CA TRP A 90 -9.64 -6.81 11.28
C TRP A 90 -9.01 -5.72 10.38
N ALA A 91 -9.62 -5.45 9.21
CA ALA A 91 -9.16 -4.43 8.26
C ALA A 91 -9.29 -3.01 8.83
N ASP A 92 -10.35 -2.73 9.60
CA ASP A 92 -10.53 -1.44 10.28
C ASP A 92 -9.44 -1.22 11.35
N LEU A 93 -9.12 -2.27 12.13
CA LEU A 93 -8.06 -2.23 13.13
C LEU A 93 -6.68 -2.07 12.48
N PHE A 94 -6.42 -2.78 11.38
CA PHE A 94 -5.20 -2.64 10.58
C PHE A 94 -5.03 -1.20 10.08
N SER A 95 -6.06 -0.68 9.40
CA SER A 95 -6.09 0.68 8.84
C SER A 95 -5.88 1.73 9.91
N ARG A 96 -6.46 1.52 11.10
CA ARG A 96 -6.27 2.41 12.25
C ARG A 96 -4.80 2.51 12.67
N VAL A 97 -4.11 1.38 12.81
CA VAL A 97 -2.68 1.38 13.17
C VAL A 97 -1.85 2.06 12.08
N MET A 98 -2.15 1.78 10.80
CA MET A 98 -1.49 2.40 9.66
C MET A 98 -1.58 3.93 9.73
N VAL A 99 -2.79 4.47 9.80
CA VAL A 99 -3.06 5.92 9.78
C VAL A 99 -2.57 6.63 11.05
N GLU A 100 -2.76 6.04 12.23
CA GLU A 100 -2.46 6.71 13.49
C GLU A 100 -0.98 6.58 13.90
N LYS A 101 -0.30 5.50 13.52
CA LYS A 101 1.04 5.17 14.05
C LYS A 101 2.12 5.06 12.99
N ILE A 102 1.81 4.66 11.77
CA ILE A 102 2.83 4.28 10.78
C ILE A 102 2.97 5.38 9.72
N GLU A 103 1.94 5.64 8.92
CA GLU A 103 1.96 6.62 7.81
C GLU A 103 2.50 8.00 8.24
N PRO A 104 2.16 8.54 9.43
CA PRO A 104 2.71 9.82 9.87
C PRO A 104 4.22 9.83 10.07
N LEU A 105 4.92 8.70 10.00
CA LEU A 105 6.36 8.60 10.22
C LEU A 105 7.14 8.23 8.94
N LEU A 106 6.45 7.94 7.83
CA LEU A 106 7.08 7.48 6.59
C LEU A 106 7.57 8.64 5.71
N GLY A 107 8.63 8.37 4.93
CA GLY A 107 9.15 9.28 3.92
C GLY A 107 9.83 10.53 4.47
N GLN A 108 10.33 10.50 5.71
CA GLN A 108 11.07 11.60 6.33
C GLN A 108 12.58 11.38 6.19
N GLY A 109 13.31 12.41 5.74
CA GLY A 109 14.75 12.38 5.46
C GLY A 109 15.07 11.70 4.14
N ARG A 110 14.50 10.53 3.88
CA ARG A 110 14.57 9.77 2.62
C ARG A 110 13.21 9.13 2.32
N ALA A 111 13.02 8.69 1.08
CA ALA A 111 11.79 7.99 0.70
C ALA A 111 11.68 6.63 1.41
N THR A 112 10.46 6.18 1.68
CA THR A 112 10.19 4.87 2.28
C THR A 112 9.37 4.02 1.33
N ILE A 113 9.87 2.84 1.01
CA ILE A 113 9.12 1.74 0.41
C ILE A 113 8.57 0.90 1.56
N LEU A 114 7.26 1.00 1.78
CA LEU A 114 6.55 0.13 2.71
C LEU A 114 6.07 -1.10 1.93
N CYS A 115 6.52 -2.32 2.27
CA CYS A 115 6.26 -3.52 1.47
C CYS A 115 5.78 -4.72 2.28
N GLU A 116 5.46 -5.82 1.60
CA GLU A 116 5.00 -7.08 2.22
C GLU A 116 3.70 -6.87 3.02
N TYR A 117 2.69 -6.30 2.37
CA TYR A 117 1.36 -6.14 2.97
C TYR A 117 0.75 -7.52 3.27
N PRO A 118 -0.04 -7.66 4.36
CA PRO A 118 -0.84 -8.85 4.60
C PRO A 118 -1.68 -9.20 3.38
N VAL A 119 -1.79 -10.50 3.04
CA VAL A 119 -2.58 -10.94 1.88
C VAL A 119 -4.04 -10.49 1.95
N ALA A 120 -4.60 -10.37 3.15
CA ALA A 120 -5.94 -9.85 3.39
C ALA A 120 -6.12 -8.40 2.94
N GLU A 121 -5.04 -7.62 2.90
CA GLU A 121 -5.02 -6.22 2.46
C GLU A 121 -4.44 -6.09 1.04
N ALA A 122 -4.36 -7.18 0.27
CA ALA A 122 -3.63 -7.17 -1.00
C ALA A 122 -4.41 -7.90 -2.09
N ALA A 123 -5.67 -7.49 -2.31
CA ALA A 123 -6.66 -8.17 -3.15
C ALA A 123 -6.14 -8.61 -4.54
N LEU A 124 -5.39 -7.75 -5.23
CA LEU A 124 -4.86 -8.00 -6.58
C LEU A 124 -3.38 -8.42 -6.60
N ALA A 125 -2.73 -8.48 -5.44
CA ALA A 125 -1.30 -8.77 -5.36
C ALA A 125 -1.07 -10.27 -5.19
N ARG A 126 -0.05 -10.76 -5.88
CA ARG A 126 0.47 -12.12 -5.78
C ARG A 126 0.96 -12.39 -4.35
N PRO A 127 0.54 -13.49 -3.70
CA PRO A 127 1.11 -13.95 -2.43
C PRO A 127 2.63 -14.15 -2.54
N SER A 128 3.36 -13.80 -1.49
CA SER A 128 4.79 -14.03 -1.44
C SER A 128 5.09 -15.52 -1.36
N GLN A 129 6.04 -15.98 -2.17
CA GLN A 129 6.52 -17.36 -2.11
C GLN A 129 7.31 -17.67 -0.82
N ARG A 130 7.80 -16.64 -0.13
CA ARG A 130 8.60 -16.78 1.10
C ARG A 130 7.73 -16.91 2.35
N ASP A 131 6.65 -16.15 2.41
CA ASP A 131 5.69 -16.17 3.51
C ASP A 131 4.28 -15.93 2.95
N PRO A 132 3.40 -16.94 2.94
CA PRO A 132 2.07 -16.81 2.32
C PRO A 132 1.13 -15.88 3.08
N ARG A 133 1.50 -15.38 4.27
CA ARG A 133 0.74 -14.37 5.02
C ARG A 133 0.85 -12.97 4.42
N VAL A 134 1.85 -12.72 3.57
CA VAL A 134 2.08 -11.43 2.93
C VAL A 134 2.06 -11.55 1.41
N ALA A 135 1.80 -10.43 0.74
CA ALA A 135 1.78 -10.32 -0.71
C ALA A 135 2.94 -9.45 -1.21
N GLU A 136 3.30 -9.64 -2.48
CA GLU A 136 4.23 -8.80 -3.22
C GLU A 136 3.60 -7.43 -3.55
N ARG A 137 3.26 -6.65 -2.52
CA ARG A 137 2.73 -5.29 -2.62
C ARG A 137 3.67 -4.33 -1.91
N PHE A 138 3.79 -3.12 -2.45
CA PHE A 138 4.43 -2.01 -1.78
C PHE A 138 3.75 -0.68 -2.07
N GLU A 139 4.02 0.28 -1.21
CA GLU A 139 3.71 1.68 -1.38
C GLU A 139 4.98 2.52 -1.23
N LEU A 140 5.04 3.62 -1.98
CA LEU A 140 6.10 4.61 -1.90
C LEU A 140 5.62 5.82 -1.11
N TYR A 141 6.35 6.21 -0.07
CA TYR A 141 6.11 7.41 0.71
C TYR A 141 7.28 8.39 0.59
N CYS A 142 6.97 9.67 0.43
CA CYS A 142 7.93 10.76 0.38
C CYS A 142 7.34 12.03 1.03
N CYS A 143 8.07 12.66 1.95
CA CYS A 143 7.58 13.77 2.77
C CYS A 143 6.26 13.47 3.50
N GLY A 144 6.02 12.21 3.91
CA GLY A 144 4.75 11.77 4.48
C GLY A 144 3.57 11.68 3.51
N VAL A 145 3.82 11.71 2.20
CA VAL A 145 2.81 11.56 1.16
C VAL A 145 3.01 10.23 0.46
N GLU A 146 1.95 9.42 0.38
CA GLU A 146 1.91 8.24 -0.48
C GLU A 146 1.94 8.69 -1.96
N LEU A 147 2.96 8.27 -2.69
CA LEU A 147 3.18 8.61 -4.08
C LEU A 147 2.84 7.48 -5.04
N ALA A 148 3.02 6.23 -4.65
CA ALA A 148 2.78 5.10 -5.53
C ALA A 148 2.31 3.88 -4.76
N ASN A 149 1.56 3.02 -5.45
CA ASN A 149 1.19 1.70 -5.00
C ASN A 149 1.49 0.72 -6.14
N GLY A 150 2.29 -0.30 -5.86
CA GLY A 150 2.71 -1.28 -6.84
C GLY A 150 2.73 -2.69 -6.28
N PHE A 151 2.55 -3.68 -7.14
CA PHE A 151 2.50 -5.07 -6.74
C PHE A 151 2.88 -6.03 -7.87
N GLY A 152 3.34 -7.22 -7.48
CA GLY A 152 3.38 -8.38 -8.37
C GLY A 152 1.94 -8.81 -8.67
N GLU A 153 1.57 -8.87 -9.94
CA GLU A 153 0.19 -9.13 -10.36
C GLU A 153 -0.23 -10.57 -10.00
N LEU A 154 -1.42 -10.70 -9.41
CA LEU A 154 -2.07 -11.99 -9.21
C LEU A 154 -2.67 -12.48 -10.54
N THR A 155 -2.00 -13.44 -11.18
CA THR A 155 -2.47 -14.04 -12.44
C THR A 155 -3.24 -15.36 -12.23
N ASP A 156 -3.35 -15.84 -10.99
CA ASP A 156 -4.13 -17.03 -10.65
C ASP A 156 -5.63 -16.65 -10.58
N ALA A 157 -6.38 -17.08 -11.61
CA ALA A 157 -7.79 -16.77 -11.74
C ALA A 157 -8.67 -17.42 -10.66
N ASP A 158 -8.28 -18.58 -10.12
CA ASP A 158 -9.06 -19.27 -9.10
C ASP A 158 -8.89 -18.57 -7.74
N GLU A 159 -7.66 -18.17 -7.40
CA GLU A 159 -7.40 -17.37 -6.21
C GLU A 159 -8.03 -15.97 -6.32
N GLN A 160 -7.95 -15.32 -7.49
CA GLN A 160 -8.61 -14.03 -7.69
C GLN A 160 -10.14 -14.14 -7.55
N ARG A 161 -10.74 -15.21 -8.09
CA ARG A 161 -12.17 -15.50 -7.91
C ARG A 161 -12.51 -15.68 -6.44
N ARG A 162 -11.73 -16.48 -5.70
CA ARG A 162 -11.93 -16.68 -4.26
C ARG A 162 -11.96 -15.35 -3.51
N ARG A 163 -11.01 -14.46 -3.79
CA ARG A 163 -10.93 -13.12 -3.17
C ARG A 163 -12.14 -12.25 -3.51
N PHE A 164 -12.55 -12.20 -4.78
CA PHE A 164 -13.73 -11.43 -5.17
C PHE A 164 -15.02 -11.98 -4.56
N VAL A 165 -15.16 -13.30 -4.39
CA VAL A 165 -16.32 -13.86 -3.68
C VAL A 165 -16.36 -13.36 -2.24
N ILE A 166 -15.24 -13.40 -1.51
CA ILE A 166 -15.14 -12.92 -0.13
C ILE A 166 -15.47 -11.42 -0.05
N GLU A 167 -14.93 -10.60 -0.95
CA GLU A 167 -15.20 -9.16 -0.99
C GLU A 167 -16.68 -8.87 -1.30
N MET A 168 -17.29 -9.61 -2.23
CA MET A 168 -18.71 -9.46 -2.56
C MET A 168 -19.63 -9.96 -1.44
N ASP A 169 -19.26 -11.00 -0.70
CA ASP A 169 -19.98 -11.44 0.50
C ASP A 169 -19.96 -10.34 1.57
N GLU A 170 -18.82 -9.69 1.77
CA GLU A 170 -18.68 -8.59 2.72
C GLU A 170 -19.46 -7.34 2.28
N LYS A 171 -19.39 -6.98 0.99
CA LYS A 171 -20.19 -5.89 0.43
C LYS A 171 -21.69 -6.13 0.59
N GLN A 172 -22.13 -7.36 0.42
CA GLN A 172 -23.52 -7.76 0.64
C GLN A 172 -23.90 -7.64 2.13
N ARG A 173 -23.01 -8.03 3.05
CA ARG A 173 -23.22 -7.90 4.50
C ARG A 173 -23.37 -6.45 4.94
N VAL A 174 -22.52 -5.55 4.42
CA VAL A 174 -22.45 -4.15 4.83
C VAL A 174 -23.50 -3.28 4.13
N TYR A 175 -23.64 -3.45 2.82
CA TYR A 175 -24.46 -2.55 1.98
C TYR A 175 -25.72 -3.20 1.42
N GLY A 176 -25.89 -4.52 1.56
CA GLY A 176 -27.00 -5.25 0.93
C GLY A 176 -26.85 -5.41 -0.59
N GLU A 177 -25.67 -5.12 -1.14
CA GLU A 177 -25.40 -5.14 -2.58
C GLU A 177 -24.38 -6.23 -2.95
N ARG A 178 -24.65 -6.93 -4.05
CA ARG A 178 -23.74 -7.91 -4.63
C ARG A 178 -23.68 -7.73 -6.14
N TYR A 179 -22.47 -7.56 -6.67
CA TYR A 179 -22.25 -7.48 -8.11
C TYR A 179 -21.86 -8.85 -8.66
N PRO A 180 -22.19 -9.15 -9.92
CA PRO A 180 -21.61 -10.31 -10.60
C PRO A 180 -20.09 -10.14 -10.70
N LEU A 181 -19.37 -11.25 -10.64
CA LEU A 181 -17.94 -11.26 -10.90
C LEU A 181 -17.68 -10.99 -12.39
N ASP A 182 -16.56 -10.33 -12.68
CA ASP A 182 -16.11 -10.10 -14.05
C ASP A 182 -15.47 -11.38 -14.62
N GLU A 183 -16.29 -12.19 -15.27
CA GLU A 183 -15.86 -13.46 -15.89
C GLU A 183 -14.88 -13.25 -17.06
N ASP A 184 -14.95 -12.10 -17.74
CA ASP A 184 -14.04 -11.75 -18.83
C ASP A 184 -12.66 -11.43 -18.26
N PHE A 185 -12.60 -10.68 -17.16
CA PHE A 185 -11.36 -10.41 -16.43
C PHE A 185 -10.71 -11.71 -15.90
N LEU A 186 -11.48 -12.58 -15.25
CA LEU A 186 -10.98 -13.86 -14.74
C LEU A 186 -10.44 -14.75 -15.86
N SER A 187 -11.12 -14.76 -17.02
CA SER A 187 -10.65 -15.49 -18.21
C SER A 187 -9.36 -14.88 -18.77
N ALA A 188 -9.22 -13.56 -18.74
CA ALA A 188 -8.02 -12.87 -19.19
C ALA A 188 -6.81 -13.14 -18.28
N LEU A 189 -7.01 -13.23 -16.96
CA LEU A 189 -5.95 -13.57 -16.01
C LEU A 189 -5.30 -14.93 -16.32
N ALA A 190 -6.11 -15.92 -16.70
CA ALA A 190 -5.63 -17.27 -17.00
C ALA A 190 -4.63 -17.33 -18.17
N ILE A 191 -4.62 -16.32 -19.04
CA ILE A 191 -3.69 -16.20 -20.18
C ILE A 191 -2.67 -15.07 -20.01
N MET A 192 -2.70 -14.36 -18.89
CA MET A 192 -1.80 -13.25 -18.59
C MET A 192 -0.41 -13.76 -18.19
N PRO A 193 0.68 -13.30 -18.83
CA PRO A 193 2.02 -13.67 -18.41
C PRO A 193 2.36 -13.06 -17.04
N PRO A 194 3.36 -13.59 -16.32
CA PRO A 194 3.84 -12.99 -15.08
C PRO A 194 4.20 -11.51 -15.27
N ALA A 195 3.61 -10.68 -14.41
CA ALA A 195 3.75 -9.23 -14.46
C ALA A 195 3.82 -8.63 -13.06
N SER A 196 4.21 -7.35 -13.03
CA SER A 196 4.13 -6.47 -11.88
C SER A 196 3.59 -5.13 -12.40
N GLY A 197 2.72 -4.48 -11.62
CA GLY A 197 2.08 -3.23 -11.96
C GLY A 197 2.33 -2.17 -10.90
N ILE A 198 2.22 -0.89 -11.29
CA ILE A 198 2.33 0.25 -10.38
C ILE A 198 1.46 1.40 -10.87
N ALA A 199 0.83 2.08 -9.90
CA ALA A 199 0.21 3.38 -10.10
C ALA A 199 1.02 4.44 -9.34
N LEU A 200 1.51 5.46 -10.06
CA LEU A 200 2.21 6.61 -9.50
C LEU A 200 1.29 7.83 -9.58
N GLY A 201 1.05 8.47 -8.43
CA GLY A 201 0.35 9.74 -8.33
C GLY A 201 1.19 10.89 -8.87
N PHE A 202 1.11 11.12 -10.18
CA PHE A 202 1.91 12.15 -10.86
C PHE A 202 1.70 13.56 -10.25
N ASP A 203 0.47 13.94 -9.93
CA ASP A 203 0.19 15.26 -9.33
C ASP A 203 0.90 15.42 -7.98
N ARG A 204 0.90 14.38 -7.14
CA ARG A 204 1.60 14.39 -5.85
C ARG A 204 3.11 14.49 -6.04
N LEU A 205 3.67 13.78 -7.02
CA LEU A 205 5.09 13.89 -7.37
C LEU A 205 5.43 15.31 -7.86
N ALA A 206 4.59 15.87 -8.74
CA ALA A 206 4.74 17.23 -9.23
C ALA A 206 4.67 18.26 -8.09
N MET A 207 3.77 18.06 -7.11
CA MET A 207 3.68 18.91 -5.93
C MET A 207 4.99 18.90 -5.14
N LEU A 208 5.52 17.71 -4.81
CA LEU A 208 6.77 17.60 -4.06
C LEU A 208 7.96 18.20 -4.80
N ALA A 209 8.04 17.96 -6.12
CA ALA A 209 9.14 18.44 -6.94
C ALA A 209 9.12 19.97 -7.16
N THR A 210 7.93 20.57 -7.18
CA THR A 210 7.78 22.03 -7.35
C THR A 210 7.67 22.79 -6.02
N GLY A 211 7.54 22.09 -4.89
CA GLY A 211 7.29 22.67 -3.58
C GLY A 211 5.84 23.16 -3.37
N ALA A 212 4.92 22.82 -4.27
CA ALA A 212 3.52 23.18 -4.14
C ALA A 212 2.89 22.53 -2.90
N GLN A 213 2.07 23.31 -2.18
CA GLN A 213 1.43 22.86 -0.93
C GLN A 213 -0.01 22.40 -1.12
N LYS A 214 -0.58 22.66 -2.31
CA LYS A 214 -1.94 22.30 -2.68
C LYS A 214 -1.96 21.66 -4.06
N ILE A 215 -2.90 20.75 -4.30
CA ILE A 215 -2.97 20.01 -5.57
C ILE A 215 -3.41 20.91 -6.72
N GLU A 216 -4.20 21.95 -6.43
CA GLU A 216 -4.66 22.91 -7.44
C GLU A 216 -3.50 23.74 -8.01
N ASP A 217 -2.37 23.84 -7.31
CA ASP A 217 -1.19 24.57 -7.78
C ASP A 217 -0.44 23.82 -8.90
N VAL A 218 -0.69 22.52 -9.07
CA VAL A 218 -0.09 21.67 -10.12
C VAL A 218 -1.10 21.20 -11.17
N ILE A 219 -2.38 21.50 -10.97
CA ILE A 219 -3.44 21.21 -11.94
C ILE A 219 -3.75 22.51 -12.69
N TRP A 220 -3.54 22.50 -14.00
CA TRP A 220 -3.79 23.69 -14.83
C TRP A 220 -5.26 24.14 -14.83
N THR A 221 -6.20 23.19 -14.87
CA THR A 221 -7.64 23.50 -14.85
C THR A 221 -8.29 22.89 -13.62
N PRO A 222 -8.72 23.70 -12.62
CA PRO A 222 -9.38 23.16 -11.44
C PRO A 222 -10.65 22.41 -11.81
N VAL A 223 -10.97 21.35 -11.05
CA VAL A 223 -12.23 20.62 -11.20
C VAL A 223 -13.36 21.57 -10.83
N ALA A 224 -14.31 21.77 -11.75
CA ALA A 224 -15.45 22.66 -11.58
C ALA A 224 -16.43 22.17 -10.50
#